data_AF-A0AAA9SYK2-F1
#
_entry.id   AF-A0AAA9SYK2-F1
#
_cell.length_a   1.000
_cell.length_b   1.000
_cell.length_c   1.000
_cell.angle_alpha   90.00
_cell.angle_beta   90.00
_cell.angle_gamma   90.00
#
_symmetry.space_group_name_H-M   'P 1'
#
loop_
_entity.id
_entity.type
_entity.pdbx_description
1 polymer ?
#
loop_
_entity_poly.entity_id
_entity_poly.type
_entity_poly.pdbx_seq_one_letter_code
_entity_poly.pdbx_strand_id
1 'polypeptide(L)' 'MQSIFHIQKKKQPSGNTDHRAFFSIQVISNALKLQGLELILFSNPECQRLWINPQNEKSLIYNYKEHWFIVRKLGNSGST' A
#
# COMPACT_ATOMS: atom_id res chain seq x y z
N MET A 1 21.40 37.93 -20.63
CA MET A 1 20.84 36.59 -20.94
C MET A 1 21.10 35.69 -19.75
N GLN A 2 20.09 35.46 -18.90
CA GLN A 2 20.23 34.62 -17.69
C GLN A 2 20.02 33.16 -18.08
N SER A 3 21.11 32.42 -17.96
CA SER A 3 21.26 31.02 -18.35
C SER A 3 20.48 30.12 -17.39
N ILE A 4 19.47 29.44 -17.95
CA ILE A 4 19.01 28.07 -17.66
C ILE A 4 18.68 27.69 -16.20
N PHE A 5 17.40 27.37 -16.02
CA PHE A 5 16.73 26.64 -14.94
C PHE A 5 17.34 25.26 -14.61
N HIS A 6 18.64 25.18 -14.32
CA HIS A 6 19.23 24.02 -13.65
C HIS A 6 19.24 24.27 -12.14
N ILE A 7 18.06 24.54 -11.57
CA ILE A 7 17.84 24.18 -10.17
C ILE A 7 17.98 22.67 -10.14
N GLN A 8 19.16 22.21 -9.76
CA GLN A 8 19.40 20.89 -9.22
C GLN A 8 18.30 20.67 -8.17
N LYS A 9 17.21 19.99 -8.54
CA LYS A 9 16.36 19.31 -7.56
C LYS A 9 17.30 18.33 -6.89
N LYS A 10 17.94 18.76 -5.79
CA LYS A 10 18.60 17.89 -4.83
C LYS A 10 17.67 16.70 -4.71
N LYS A 11 18.13 15.52 -5.12
CA LYS A 11 17.35 14.29 -5.14
C LYS A 11 16.90 14.09 -3.70
N GLN A 12 15.69 14.54 -3.37
CA GLN A 12 15.18 14.40 -2.01
C GLN A 12 15.11 12.90 -1.78
N PRO A 13 15.69 12.38 -0.69
CA PRO A 13 15.57 10.97 -0.38
C PRO A 13 14.08 10.63 -0.37
N SER A 14 13.68 9.61 -1.13
CA SER A 14 12.27 9.21 -1.16
C SER A 14 11.84 8.88 0.26
N GLY A 15 10.73 9.44 0.74
CA GLY A 15 10.13 9.11 2.04
C GLY A 15 9.55 7.69 2.12
N ASN A 16 10.07 6.78 1.31
CA ASN A 16 9.59 5.42 1.12
C ASN A 16 10.27 4.40 2.01
N THR A 17 11.44 4.75 2.57
CA THR A 17 12.17 3.93 3.53
C THR A 17 12.88 4.83 4.53
N ASP A 18 12.83 4.49 5.83
CA ASP A 18 13.59 5.17 6.88
C ASP A 18 14.78 4.32 7.38
N HIS A 19 15.55 4.86 8.33
CA HIS A 19 16.71 4.17 8.93
C HIS A 19 16.33 2.96 9.81
N ARG A 20 15.04 2.78 10.10
CA ARG A 20 14.47 1.65 10.87
C ARG A 20 13.93 0.55 9.96
N ALA A 21 14.17 0.66 8.64
CA ALA A 21 13.60 -0.20 7.62
C ALA A 21 12.06 -0.17 7.58
N PHE A 22 11.44 0.93 8.04
CA PHE A 22 10.03 1.16 7.83
C PHE A 22 9.79 1.52 6.36
N PHE A 23 8.85 0.83 5.72
CA PHE A 23 8.47 1.09 4.34
C PHE A 23 7.16 1.87 4.25
N SER A 24 7.07 2.82 3.32
CA SER A 24 5.80 3.50 3.04
C SER A 24 4.80 2.58 2.32
N ILE A 25 3.52 2.92 2.37
CA ILE A 25 2.45 2.19 1.66
C ILE A 25 2.71 2.11 0.14
N GLN A 26 3.44 3.06 -0.43
CA GLN A 26 3.78 3.08 -1.86
C GLN A 26 4.69 1.92 -2.25
N VAL A 27 5.63 1.54 -1.36
CA VAL A 27 6.52 0.38 -1.58
C VAL A 27 5.69 -0.90 -1.64
N ILE A 28 4.77 -1.08 -0.70
CA ILE A 28 3.87 -2.24 -0.65
C ILE A 28 2.96 -2.27 -1.89
N SER A 29 2.36 -1.14 -2.26
CA SER A 29 1.52 -1.04 -3.46
C SER A 29 2.28 -1.42 -4.73
N ASN A 30 3.51 -0.95 -4.90
CA ASN A 30 4.33 -1.28 -6.07
C ASN A 30 4.75 -2.75 -6.09
N ALA A 31 5.09 -3.34 -4.94
CA ALA A 31 5.42 -4.76 -4.85
C ALA A 31 4.23 -5.65 -5.23
N LEU A 32 3.02 -5.29 -4.81
CA LEU A 32 1.79 -5.99 -5.17
C LEU A 32 1.50 -5.90 -6.67
N LYS A 33 1.71 -4.73 -7.30
CA LYS A 33 1.54 -4.56 -8.75
C LYS A 33 2.43 -5.49 -9.57
N LEU A 34 3.67 -5.75 -9.13
CA LEU A 34 4.57 -6.72 -9.78
C LEU A 34 4.02 -8.15 -9.74
N GLN A 35 3.11 -8.45 -8.81
CA GLN A 35 2.42 -9.73 -8.68
C GLN A 35 1.01 -9.70 -9.30
N GLY A 36 0.64 -8.64 -10.02
CA GLY A 36 -0.71 -8.47 -10.60
C GLY A 36 -1.80 -8.21 -9.54
N LEU A 37 -1.43 -7.76 -8.35
CA LEU A 37 -2.35 -7.45 -7.25
C LEU A 37 -2.50 -5.93 -7.08
N GLU A 38 -3.70 -5.51 -6.70
CA GLU A 38 -4.02 -4.11 -6.40
C GLU A 38 -4.29 -3.93 -4.90
N LEU A 39 -3.82 -2.80 -4.35
CA LEU A 39 -4.09 -2.40 -2.98
C LEU A 39 -5.18 -1.33 -2.98
N ILE A 40 -6.30 -1.60 -2.32
CA ILE A 40 -7.39 -0.65 -2.16
C ILE A 40 -7.41 -0.16 -0.71
N LEU A 41 -7.40 1.16 -0.52
CA LEU A 41 -7.48 1.75 0.81
C LEU A 41 -8.93 1.64 1.32
N PHE A 42 -9.13 1.01 2.48
CA PHE A 42 -10.48 0.79 3.02
C PHE A 42 -11.24 2.09 3.33
N SER A 43 -10.53 3.19 3.61
CA SER A 43 -11.13 4.51 3.81
C SER A 43 -11.57 5.18 2.50
N ASN A 44 -11.37 4.55 1.34
CA ASN A 44 -11.87 5.05 0.08
C ASN A 44 -13.41 5.02 0.10
N PRO A 45 -14.10 6.16 -0.19
CA PRO A 45 -15.55 6.20 -0.30
C PRO A 45 -16.15 5.16 -1.27
N GLU A 46 -15.40 4.74 -2.30
CA GLU A 46 -15.82 3.65 -3.20
C GLU A 46 -15.96 2.32 -2.46
N CYS A 47 -15.08 2.00 -1.50
CA CYS A 47 -15.19 0.77 -0.71
C CYS A 47 -16.49 0.74 0.10
N GLN A 48 -16.89 1.90 0.63
CA GLN A 48 -18.17 2.04 1.34
C GLN A 48 -19.35 1.91 0.39
N ARG A 49 -19.28 2.52 -0.81
CA ARG A 49 -20.34 2.41 -1.84
C ARG A 49 -20.52 0.99 -2.36
N LEU A 50 -19.43 0.26 -2.51
CA LEU A 50 -19.42 -1.11 -3.04
C LEU A 50 -19.79 -2.17 -1.99
N TRP A 51 -20.14 -1.76 -0.76
CA TRP A 51 -20.51 -2.65 0.35
C TRP A 51 -19.46 -3.74 0.61
N ILE A 52 -18.18 -3.41 0.41
CA ILE A 52 -17.08 -4.35 0.64
C ILE A 52 -17.04 -4.65 2.14
N ASN A 53 -17.44 -5.86 2.52
CA ASN A 53 -17.28 -6.35 3.88
C ASN A 53 -15.86 -6.92 4.01
N PRO A 54 -14.98 -6.34 4.85
CA PRO A 54 -13.62 -6.84 5.05
C PRO A 54 -13.58 -8.32 5.46
N GLN A 55 -14.63 -8.81 6.15
CA GLN A 55 -14.74 -10.22 6.53
C GLN A 55 -14.88 -11.15 5.34
N ASN A 56 -15.24 -10.67 4.15
CA ASN A 56 -15.37 -11.46 2.92
C ASN A 56 -14.05 -11.51 2.13
N GLU A 57 -13.16 -10.54 2.33
CA GLU A 57 -11.88 -10.45 1.60
C GLU A 57 -10.92 -11.60 1.90
N LYS A 58 -10.07 -11.95 0.93
CA LYS A 58 -9.08 -13.03 1.06
C LYS A 58 -7.90 -12.62 1.93
N SER A 59 -7.52 -11.35 1.88
CA SER A 59 -6.41 -10.81 2.65
C SER A 59 -6.59 -9.31 2.91
N LEU A 60 -6.16 -8.89 4.10
CA LEU A 60 -6.14 -7.50 4.53
C LEU A 60 -4.73 -7.15 4.97
N ILE A 61 -4.30 -5.93 4.65
CA ILE A 61 -3.04 -5.35 5.12
C ILE A 61 -3.40 -4.20 6.05
N TYR A 62 -2.79 -4.19 7.23
CA TYR A 62 -2.98 -3.14 8.20
C TYR A 62 -1.65 -2.47 8.54
N ASN A 63 -1.75 -1.21 8.94
CA ASN A 63 -0.67 -0.49 9.60
C ASN A 63 -1.15 -0.03 10.96
N TYR A 64 -0.44 -0.40 12.02
CA TYR A 64 -0.69 0.12 13.38
C TYR A 64 0.63 0.49 14.01
N LYS A 65 0.77 1.76 14.43
CA LYS A 65 1.99 2.28 15.05
C LYS A 65 3.27 1.92 14.27
N GLU A 66 3.27 2.21 12.97
CA GLU A 66 4.42 1.95 12.07
C GLU A 66 4.76 0.45 11.93
N HIS A 67 3.83 -0.45 12.26
CA HIS A 67 3.98 -1.88 12.06
C HIS A 67 2.98 -2.41 11.03
N TRP A 68 3.49 -3.09 10.01
CA TRP A 68 2.70 -3.71 8.96
C TRP A 68 2.36 -5.16 9.33
N PHE A 69 1.09 -5.53 9.22
CA PHE A 69 0.63 -6.89 9.42
C PHE A 69 -0.36 -7.30 8.34
N ILE A 70 -0.36 -8.59 8.02
CA ILE A 70 -1.21 -9.19 7.02
C ILE A 70 -2.10 -10.22 7.70
N VAL A 71 -3.41 -10.06 7.53
CA VAL A 71 -4.40 -11.07 7.90
C VAL A 71 -4.87 -11.71 6.61
N ARG A 72 -4.62 -13.02 6.45
CA ARG A 72 -4.99 -13.76 5.24
C ARG A 72 -5.80 -14.99 5.61
N LYS A 73 -6.92 -15.19 4.92
CA LYS A 73 -7.69 -16.43 5.01
C LYS A 73 -6.90 -17.56 4.36
N LEU A 74 -6.81 -18.69 5.05
CA LEU A 74 -6.20 -19.91 4.55
C LEU A 74 -7.27 -20.98 4.40
N GLY A 75 -7.19 -21.74 3.31
CA GLY A 75 -8.20 -22.74 2.95
C GLY A 75 -9.50 -22.13 2.44
N ASN A 76 -10.40 -23.02 2.03
CA ASN A 76 -11.78 -22.67 1.70
C ASN A 76 -12.62 -23.20 2.87
N SER A 77 -13.30 -22.34 3.64
CA SER A 77 -14.48 -22.77 4.38
C SER A 77 -15.67 -22.91 3.41
N GLY A 78 -15.41 -23.51 2.24
CA GLY A 78 -16.43 -24.10 1.39
C GLY A 78 -16.58 -25.53 1.86
N SER A 79 -17.42 -25.72 2.87
CA SER A 79 -18.19 -26.95 2.96
C SER A 79 -18.86 -27.18 1.60
N THR A 80 -18.52 -28.31 0.97
CA THR A 80 -19.30 -29.06 -0.05
C THR A 80 -19.96 -28.28 -1.17
#